data_AF-A0A1I3BI98-F1
#
_entry.id   AF-A0A1I3BI98-F1
#
_cell.length_a   1.000
_cell.length_b   1.000
_cell.length_c   1.000
_cell.angle_alpha   90.00
_cell.angle_beta   90.00
_cell.angle_gamma   90.00
#
_symmetry.space_group_name_H-M   'P 1'
#
loop_
_entity.id
_entity.type
_entity.pdbx_description
1 polymer ?
#
loop_
_entity_poly.entity_id
_entity_poly.type
_entity_poly.pdbx_seq_one_letter_code
_entity_poly.pdbx_strand_id
1 'polypeptide(L)'
;MQKFSSPRSGSLAVRVLGSLVLLTAVALLFLYALPKPVEKSDGAENTSLPADDINRQCEEELAVLLEALAPGRLGISSDRVAMVNRLNGWQAECGSVMAGPKAGDEIEVAKRLLSGETLARTLNDRFLPEDASHVRNSLLSRDIVAKVTEGKPNNVDRYVALFQFVCRNQMLIPPDLLKDLPFTPYEGLVFGMGSPEHRAWTFCDLLRQMRVDAVIITPKSESLAGQWLVGVIDPREGVLLFDPRLGMPIPAPSQGADQPQSDLPATLVQVLASDEPFRQLDLPDSPYPMKSEDLKNVSIQLIGNSCSWAPRMARLQFLLPSKFSTELYDGLGASELRTPGLVQRVTEAGASGLWKAEDVAVWNFPEQQLIAFEATRGQGTPGSPLANFLYIFQGPYIPQAVDDKGKATLVPVEKSLHFVRIEQLRGEQTAAMKDFLPIRSAAKLAPSKANELAAEYAALWTGVAQYETRKFPAAFATLMRFVSGQATSTGLVRAGVEWGAECLVAEKEYAAAIKLLKQAPKGLEPRRDALLIQRWEKMGGVKATPDAAPEKTTEKPVEPKPETAPPAEKMPAPTEPKTSEKKPAEMPAEKPAATPMTPAPAGESPAQPPSPELPEPVKEPAAAPAPAL
;
A
#
# COMPACT_ATOMS: atom_id res chain seq x y z
N MET A 1 -27.04 -65.97 14.18
CA MET A 1 -27.74 -66.20 12.90
C MET A 1 -28.44 -64.91 12.48
N GLN A 2 -27.84 -64.13 11.59
CA GLN A 2 -28.51 -63.01 10.92
C GLN A 2 -27.94 -62.91 9.49
N LYS A 3 -28.84 -62.96 8.51
CA LYS A 3 -28.56 -63.02 7.07
C LYS A 3 -28.22 -61.62 6.54
N PHE A 4 -27.16 -61.53 5.74
CA PHE A 4 -26.87 -60.39 4.88
C PHE A 4 -27.84 -60.37 3.68
N SER A 5 -28.38 -59.19 3.37
CA SER A 5 -29.15 -58.90 2.15
C SER A 5 -28.30 -58.02 1.23
N SER A 6 -28.29 -58.35 -0.05
CA SER A 6 -27.52 -57.76 -1.15
C SER A 6 -28.16 -56.45 -1.69
N PRO A 7 -27.37 -55.52 -2.26
CA PRO A 7 -27.91 -54.32 -2.87
C PRO A 7 -28.35 -54.59 -4.33
N ARG A 8 -29.54 -54.09 -4.68
CA ARG A 8 -30.12 -54.10 -6.02
C ARG A 8 -29.41 -53.10 -6.94
N SER A 9 -28.96 -53.59 -8.09
CA SER A 9 -28.55 -52.81 -9.25
C SER A 9 -29.80 -52.29 -9.99
N GLY A 10 -29.90 -50.97 -10.17
CA GLY A 10 -30.96 -50.39 -10.99
C GLY A 10 -31.03 -48.88 -10.86
N SER A 11 -30.16 -48.13 -11.56
CA SER A 11 -30.34 -46.68 -11.77
C SER A 11 -29.36 -46.07 -12.80
N LEU A 12 -28.89 -46.81 -13.82
CA LEU A 12 -28.08 -46.16 -14.87
C LEU A 12 -28.94 -45.56 -15.98
N ALA A 13 -30.00 -46.26 -16.40
CA ALA A 13 -30.87 -45.80 -17.49
C ALA A 13 -31.67 -44.52 -17.19
N VAL A 14 -32.07 -44.31 -15.93
CA VAL A 14 -32.85 -43.13 -15.52
C VAL A 14 -31.99 -41.85 -15.48
N ARG A 15 -30.69 -41.97 -15.20
CA ARG A 15 -29.77 -40.82 -15.13
C ARG A 15 -29.35 -40.33 -16.52
N VAL A 16 -29.24 -41.22 -17.49
CA VAL A 16 -28.92 -40.87 -18.88
C VAL A 16 -30.09 -40.16 -19.56
N LEU A 17 -31.33 -40.61 -19.34
CA LEU A 17 -32.51 -39.97 -19.93
C LEU A 17 -32.76 -38.56 -19.35
N GLY A 18 -32.58 -38.37 -18.04
CA GLY A 18 -32.74 -37.05 -17.41
C GLY A 18 -31.72 -36.01 -17.89
N SER A 19 -30.50 -36.44 -18.21
CA SER A 19 -29.44 -35.56 -18.72
C SER A 19 -29.68 -35.11 -20.16
N LEU A 20 -30.30 -35.97 -20.99
CA LEU A 20 -30.61 -35.64 -22.38
C LEU A 20 -31.73 -34.60 -22.50
N VAL A 21 -32.75 -34.69 -21.64
CA VAL A 21 -33.89 -33.73 -21.58
C VAL A 21 -33.43 -32.35 -21.10
N LEU A 22 -32.49 -32.30 -20.15
CA LEU A 22 -31.94 -31.03 -19.67
C LEU A 22 -31.07 -30.35 -20.74
N LEU A 23 -30.26 -31.11 -21.48
CA LEU A 23 -29.46 -30.58 -22.59
C LEU A 23 -30.32 -30.06 -23.75
N THR A 24 -31.45 -30.71 -24.05
CA THR A 24 -32.39 -30.21 -25.09
C THR A 24 -33.14 -28.97 -24.63
N ALA A 25 -33.53 -28.88 -23.36
CA ALA A 25 -34.17 -27.67 -22.81
C ALA A 25 -33.22 -26.46 -22.80
N VAL A 26 -31.94 -26.67 -22.46
CA VAL A 26 -30.91 -25.62 -22.50
C VAL A 26 -30.59 -25.21 -23.95
N ALA A 27 -30.49 -26.16 -24.88
CA ALA A 27 -30.28 -25.85 -26.30
C ALA A 27 -31.46 -25.07 -26.91
N LEU A 28 -32.70 -25.38 -26.52
CA LEU A 28 -33.89 -24.64 -26.95
C LEU A 28 -33.96 -23.22 -26.34
N LEU A 29 -33.49 -23.03 -25.11
CA LEU A 29 -33.36 -21.69 -24.51
C LEU A 29 -32.29 -20.84 -25.21
N PHE A 30 -31.18 -21.44 -25.65
CA PHE A 30 -30.18 -20.72 -26.45
C PHE A 30 -30.66 -20.40 -27.87
N LEU A 31 -31.52 -21.25 -28.48
CA LEU A 31 -32.12 -20.97 -29.79
C LEU A 31 -33.16 -19.83 -29.74
N TYR A 32 -33.82 -19.60 -28.60
CA TYR A 32 -34.71 -18.45 -28.41
C TYR A 32 -34.00 -17.16 -27.94
N ALA A 33 -32.75 -17.26 -27.49
CA ALA A 33 -31.92 -16.12 -27.08
C ALA A 33 -31.00 -15.60 -28.20
N LEU A 34 -31.04 -16.18 -29.40
CA LEU A 34 -30.34 -15.61 -30.55
C LEU A 34 -31.04 -14.30 -30.96
N PRO A 35 -30.32 -13.16 -31.00
CA PRO A 35 -30.87 -11.91 -31.51
C PRO A 35 -31.33 -12.12 -32.95
N LYS A 36 -32.57 -11.73 -33.25
CA LYS A 36 -33.09 -11.75 -34.62
C LYS A 36 -32.09 -11.00 -35.52
N PRO A 37 -31.76 -11.52 -36.72
CA PRO A 37 -30.94 -10.77 -37.66
C PRO A 37 -31.63 -9.43 -37.92
N VAL A 38 -30.94 -8.35 -37.57
CA VAL A 38 -31.39 -6.99 -37.84
C VAL A 38 -31.46 -6.87 -39.36
N GLU A 39 -32.68 -6.74 -39.90
CA GLU A 39 -32.87 -6.34 -41.29
C GLU A 39 -32.12 -5.02 -41.48
N LYS A 40 -31.16 -5.01 -42.41
CA LYS A 40 -30.53 -3.78 -42.89
C LYS A 40 -31.62 -2.95 -43.57
N SER A 41 -32.24 -2.09 -42.78
CA SER A 41 -33.00 -0.95 -43.26
C SER A 41 -32.00 0.07 -43.80
N ASP A 42 -31.71 -0.05 -45.09
CA ASP A 42 -31.02 0.99 -45.85
C ASP A 42 -31.89 2.24 -45.89
N GLY A 43 -31.68 3.15 -44.93
CA GLY A 43 -32.41 4.41 -44.82
C GLY A 43 -32.57 4.93 -43.40
N ALA A 44 -31.50 4.96 -42.60
CA ALA A 44 -31.52 5.66 -41.31
C ALA A 44 -31.22 7.14 -41.55
N GLU A 45 -32.29 7.94 -41.64
CA GLU A 45 -32.25 9.38 -41.46
C GLU A 45 -31.60 9.67 -40.09
N ASN A 46 -30.54 10.48 -40.06
CA ASN A 46 -29.83 10.87 -38.82
C ASN A 46 -30.74 11.74 -37.93
N THR A 47 -31.73 11.15 -37.27
CA THR A 47 -32.42 11.81 -36.15
C THR A 47 -31.50 11.79 -34.95
N SER A 48 -30.85 12.93 -34.69
CA SER A 48 -30.12 13.19 -33.45
C SER A 48 -31.02 12.92 -32.24
N LEU A 49 -30.53 12.16 -31.26
CA LEU A 49 -31.24 11.95 -30.00
C LEU A 49 -31.49 13.30 -29.29
N PRO A 50 -32.58 13.43 -28.51
CA PRO A 50 -32.75 14.56 -27.60
C PRO A 50 -31.56 14.69 -26.65
N ALA A 51 -31.20 15.92 -26.25
CA ALA A 51 -30.05 16.18 -25.40
C ALA A 51 -30.07 15.40 -24.07
N ASP A 52 -31.26 15.21 -23.48
CA ASP A 52 -31.43 14.46 -22.23
C ASP A 52 -31.08 12.97 -22.38
N ASP A 53 -31.39 12.37 -23.53
CA ASP A 53 -31.06 10.96 -23.81
C ASP A 53 -29.55 10.78 -23.98
N ILE A 54 -28.87 11.74 -24.62
CA ILE A 54 -27.42 11.75 -24.77
C ILE A 54 -26.74 11.86 -23.40
N ASN A 55 -27.21 12.75 -22.53
CA ASN A 55 -26.68 12.90 -21.17
C ASN A 55 -26.80 11.61 -20.37
N ARG A 56 -27.98 10.97 -20.40
CA ARG A 56 -28.20 9.68 -19.71
C ARG A 56 -27.27 8.59 -20.24
N GLN A 57 -27.11 8.46 -21.56
CA GLN A 57 -26.19 7.49 -22.15
C GLN A 57 -24.75 7.74 -21.69
N CYS A 58 -24.31 9.00 -21.72
CA CYS A 58 -22.98 9.39 -21.26
C CYS A 58 -22.73 9.09 -19.77
N GLU A 59 -23.74 9.27 -18.92
CA GLU A 59 -23.66 8.91 -17.50
C GLU A 59 -23.60 7.39 -17.28
N GLU A 60 -24.42 6.62 -18.01
CA GLU A 60 -24.44 5.15 -17.94
C GLU A 60 -23.10 4.55 -18.41
N GLU A 61 -22.56 5.06 -19.51
CA GLU A 61 -21.24 4.65 -20.01
C GLU A 61 -20.13 4.98 -19.01
N LEU A 62 -20.14 6.19 -18.44
CA LEU A 62 -19.17 6.58 -17.41
C LEU A 62 -19.28 5.66 -16.18
N ALA A 63 -20.49 5.33 -15.74
CA ALA A 63 -20.70 4.43 -14.60
C ALA A 63 -20.07 3.05 -14.85
N VAL A 64 -20.25 2.47 -16.06
CA VAL A 64 -19.61 1.20 -16.44
C VAL A 64 -18.08 1.30 -16.43
N LEU A 65 -17.51 2.42 -16.91
CA LEU A 65 -16.07 2.66 -16.86
C LEU A 65 -15.57 2.75 -15.41
N LEU A 66 -16.27 3.48 -14.54
CA LEU A 66 -15.91 3.62 -13.13
C LEU A 66 -16.00 2.30 -12.36
N GLU A 67 -16.96 1.42 -12.71
CA GLU A 67 -16.98 0.05 -12.18
C GLU A 67 -15.74 -0.75 -12.58
N ALA A 68 -15.29 -0.62 -13.82
CA ALA A 68 -14.07 -1.28 -14.29
C ALA A 68 -12.80 -0.69 -13.66
N LEU A 69 -12.83 0.58 -13.23
CA LEU A 69 -11.75 1.25 -12.50
C LEU A 69 -11.78 0.99 -10.98
N ALA A 70 -12.80 0.32 -10.47
CA ALA A 70 -12.95 0.08 -9.03
C ALA A 70 -11.73 -0.66 -8.43
N PRO A 71 -11.42 -0.44 -7.13
CA PRO A 71 -10.28 -1.06 -6.44
C PRO A 71 -10.16 -2.59 -6.60
N GLY A 72 -11.30 -3.28 -6.61
CA GLY A 72 -11.35 -4.74 -6.77
C GLY A 72 -11.29 -5.25 -8.21
N ARG A 73 -11.13 -4.36 -9.21
CA ARG A 73 -11.10 -4.73 -10.64
C ARG A 73 -9.82 -4.28 -11.35
N LEU A 74 -9.42 -3.01 -11.18
CA LEU A 74 -8.29 -2.45 -11.92
C LEU A 74 -6.95 -3.08 -11.53
N GLY A 75 -6.32 -3.73 -12.51
CA GLY A 75 -5.09 -4.51 -12.33
C GLY A 75 -5.33 -5.96 -11.88
N ILE A 76 -6.59 -6.38 -11.74
CA ILE A 76 -7.01 -7.76 -11.42
C ILE A 76 -7.74 -8.35 -12.63
N SER A 77 -8.84 -7.73 -13.04
CA SER A 77 -9.69 -8.16 -14.16
C SER A 77 -9.82 -7.13 -15.27
N SER A 78 -9.42 -5.88 -15.05
CA SER A 78 -9.38 -4.84 -16.07
C SER A 78 -7.96 -4.30 -16.28
N ASP A 79 -7.63 -4.00 -17.55
CA ASP A 79 -6.37 -3.39 -17.95
C ASP A 79 -6.44 -1.86 -17.90
N ARG A 80 -5.38 -1.26 -17.36
CA ARG A 80 -5.30 0.18 -17.13
C ARG A 80 -5.23 0.99 -18.42
N VAL A 81 -4.42 0.55 -19.38
CA VAL A 81 -4.25 1.26 -20.66
C VAL A 81 -5.56 1.22 -21.45
N ALA A 82 -6.22 0.06 -21.47
CA ALA A 82 -7.53 -0.09 -22.08
C ALA A 82 -8.57 0.84 -21.43
N MET A 83 -8.61 0.96 -20.09
CA MET A 83 -9.58 1.84 -19.43
C MET A 83 -9.31 3.32 -19.71
N VAL A 84 -8.05 3.74 -19.79
CA VAL A 84 -7.71 5.13 -20.17
C VAL A 84 -8.09 5.45 -21.61
N ASN A 85 -7.90 4.51 -22.53
CA ASN A 85 -8.36 4.70 -23.91
C ASN A 85 -9.88 4.86 -23.97
N ARG A 86 -10.63 4.08 -23.17
CA ARG A 86 -12.09 4.23 -23.08
C ARG A 86 -12.53 5.53 -22.41
N LEU A 87 -11.85 5.99 -21.36
CA LEU A 87 -12.10 7.30 -20.75
C LEU A 87 -11.89 8.44 -21.75
N ASN A 88 -10.81 8.37 -22.53
CA ASN A 88 -10.55 9.36 -23.59
C ASN A 88 -11.59 9.31 -24.71
N GLY A 89 -12.07 8.12 -25.09
CA GLY A 89 -13.17 7.97 -26.04
C GLY A 89 -14.45 8.60 -25.53
N TRP A 90 -14.84 8.26 -24.30
CA TRP A 90 -15.97 8.86 -23.60
C TRP A 90 -15.84 10.38 -23.51
N GLN A 91 -14.66 10.91 -23.17
CA GLN A 91 -14.44 12.37 -23.11
C GLN A 91 -14.60 13.03 -24.48
N ALA A 92 -14.17 12.39 -25.56
CA ALA A 92 -14.32 12.93 -26.91
C ALA A 92 -15.79 12.97 -27.35
N GLU A 93 -16.55 11.93 -27.00
CA GLU A 93 -17.97 11.78 -27.40
C GLU A 93 -18.90 12.62 -26.51
N CYS A 94 -18.73 12.52 -25.19
CA CYS A 94 -19.61 13.13 -24.19
C CYS A 94 -19.12 14.48 -23.66
N GLY A 95 -17.83 14.80 -23.84
CA GLY A 95 -17.25 16.02 -23.28
C GLY A 95 -17.73 17.30 -23.95
N SER A 96 -18.15 17.29 -25.21
CA SER A 96 -18.73 18.51 -25.80
C SER A 96 -20.13 18.83 -25.24
N VAL A 97 -20.86 17.79 -24.82
CA VAL A 97 -22.25 17.87 -24.37
C VAL A 97 -22.33 18.27 -22.90
N MET A 98 -21.43 17.76 -22.07
CA MET A 98 -21.41 18.03 -20.63
C MET A 98 -20.39 19.11 -20.28
N ALA A 99 -20.88 20.34 -20.11
CA ALA A 99 -20.05 21.46 -19.67
C ALA A 99 -19.39 21.14 -18.31
N GLY A 100 -18.06 21.12 -18.30
CA GLY A 100 -17.28 20.97 -17.07
C GLY A 100 -17.15 22.28 -16.30
N PRO A 101 -16.60 22.24 -15.07
CA PRO A 101 -16.29 23.44 -14.32
C PRO A 101 -15.28 24.30 -15.10
N LYS A 102 -15.48 25.61 -15.10
CA LYS A 102 -14.52 26.52 -15.72
C LYS A 102 -13.26 26.61 -14.89
N ALA A 103 -12.14 26.69 -15.61
CA ALA A 103 -10.87 27.08 -15.04
C ALA A 103 -10.95 28.52 -14.51
N GLY A 104 -10.48 28.72 -13.28
CA GLY A 104 -10.19 30.03 -12.70
C GLY A 104 -8.73 30.38 -12.93
N ASP A 105 -7.97 30.58 -11.85
CA ASP A 105 -6.55 30.94 -11.90
C ASP A 105 -5.60 29.74 -11.78
N GLU A 106 -6.12 28.51 -11.76
CA GLU A 106 -5.32 27.32 -11.44
C GLU A 106 -4.20 27.05 -12.44
N ILE A 107 -4.38 27.42 -13.71
CA ILE A 107 -3.35 27.25 -14.75
C ILE A 107 -2.14 28.14 -14.44
N GLU A 108 -2.38 29.39 -14.05
CA GLU A 108 -1.30 30.34 -13.74
C GLU A 108 -0.59 29.97 -12.43
N VAL A 109 -1.35 29.54 -11.42
CA VAL A 109 -0.79 29.03 -10.17
C VAL A 109 0.03 27.75 -10.42
N ALA A 110 -0.44 26.84 -11.27
CA ALA A 110 0.29 25.62 -11.63
C ALA A 110 1.61 25.93 -12.34
N LYS A 111 1.62 26.85 -13.31
CA LYS A 111 2.85 27.29 -14.01
C LYS A 111 3.88 27.93 -13.06
N ARG A 112 3.42 28.57 -11.99
CA ARG A 112 4.31 29.17 -10.97
C ARG A 112 4.97 28.12 -10.07
N LEU A 113 4.23 27.08 -9.71
CA LEU A 113 4.67 26.10 -8.68
C LEU A 113 5.24 24.81 -9.26
N LEU A 114 4.87 24.46 -10.50
CA LEU A 114 5.28 23.23 -11.16
C LEU A 114 6.17 23.55 -12.35
N SER A 115 7.03 22.59 -12.72
CA SER A 115 7.90 22.71 -13.89
C SER A 115 8.07 21.37 -14.60
N GLY A 116 8.67 21.40 -15.80
CA GLY A 116 9.06 20.20 -16.54
C GLY A 116 7.93 19.23 -16.81
N GLU A 117 8.20 17.94 -16.60
CA GLU A 117 7.26 16.84 -16.86
C GLU A 117 6.00 16.95 -15.99
N THR A 118 6.13 17.33 -14.71
CA THR A 118 5.00 17.46 -13.79
C THR A 118 3.99 18.49 -14.29
N LEU A 119 4.45 19.67 -14.71
CA LEU A 119 3.57 20.70 -15.27
C LEU A 119 2.88 20.20 -16.55
N ALA A 120 3.63 19.55 -17.45
CA ALA A 120 3.09 19.00 -18.69
C ALA A 120 2.02 17.93 -18.44
N ARG A 121 2.21 17.07 -17.43
CA ARG A 121 1.24 16.06 -17.01
C ARG A 121 0.00 16.68 -16.37
N THR A 122 0.17 17.70 -15.52
CA THR A 122 -0.96 18.41 -14.89
C THR A 122 -1.84 19.11 -15.91
N LEU A 123 -1.24 19.80 -16.88
CA LEU A 123 -1.96 20.56 -17.90
C LEU A 123 -2.39 19.71 -19.12
N ASN A 124 -2.19 18.40 -19.09
CA ASN A 124 -2.65 17.54 -20.17
C ASN A 124 -4.18 17.46 -20.21
N ASP A 125 -4.77 17.68 -21.38
CA ASP A 125 -6.23 17.63 -21.59
C ASP A 125 -6.78 16.20 -21.67
N ARG A 126 -5.91 15.23 -22.00
CA ARG A 126 -6.25 13.81 -22.12
C ARG A 126 -5.96 13.06 -20.84
N PHE A 127 -6.74 12.03 -20.58
CA PHE A 127 -6.44 11.07 -19.53
C PHE A 127 -5.17 10.28 -19.84
N LEU A 128 -4.32 10.17 -18.83
CA LEU A 128 -3.07 9.41 -18.79
C LEU A 128 -3.26 8.09 -18.01
N PRO A 129 -2.42 7.05 -18.21
CA PRO A 129 -2.48 5.78 -17.46
C PRO A 129 -2.63 5.95 -15.94
N GLU A 130 -1.97 6.94 -15.37
CA GLU A 130 -1.94 7.22 -13.93
C GLU A 130 -3.26 7.81 -13.43
N ASP A 131 -4.05 8.43 -14.30
CA ASP A 131 -5.37 8.94 -13.94
C ASP A 131 -6.35 7.79 -13.62
N ALA A 132 -6.26 6.68 -14.35
CA ALA A 132 -7.03 5.47 -14.02
C ALA A 132 -6.64 4.92 -12.64
N SER A 133 -5.34 4.90 -12.33
CA SER A 133 -4.85 4.54 -10.99
C SER A 133 -5.35 5.54 -9.94
N HIS A 134 -5.34 6.83 -10.24
CA HIS A 134 -5.80 7.89 -9.33
C HIS A 134 -7.29 7.76 -8.99
N VAL A 135 -8.14 7.49 -9.98
CA VAL A 135 -9.57 7.20 -9.77
C VAL A 135 -9.76 5.98 -8.88
N ARG A 136 -9.07 4.87 -9.19
CA ARG A 136 -9.09 3.65 -8.36
C ARG A 136 -8.70 3.95 -6.91
N ASN A 137 -7.58 4.66 -6.73
CA ASN A 137 -7.02 4.97 -5.42
C ASN A 137 -7.97 5.86 -4.62
N SER A 138 -8.58 6.87 -5.26
CA SER A 138 -9.54 7.78 -4.62
C SER A 138 -10.81 7.05 -4.16
N LEU A 139 -11.34 6.12 -4.98
CA LEU A 139 -12.47 5.28 -4.58
C LEU A 139 -12.14 4.38 -3.37
N LEU A 140 -10.93 3.82 -3.32
CA LEU A 140 -10.48 3.06 -2.14
C LEU A 140 -10.37 3.97 -0.91
N SER A 141 -9.74 5.14 -1.06
CA SER A 141 -9.57 6.12 0.02
C SER A 141 -10.92 6.58 0.57
N ARG A 142 -11.91 6.81 -0.29
CA ARG A 142 -13.28 7.16 0.12
C ARG A 142 -13.90 6.07 0.99
N ASP A 143 -13.81 4.82 0.55
CA ASP A 143 -14.37 3.68 1.29
C ASP A 143 -13.67 3.51 2.66
N ILE A 144 -12.34 3.66 2.71
CA ILE A 144 -11.55 3.68 3.95
C ILE A 144 -12.02 4.79 4.87
N VAL A 145 -12.12 6.02 4.38
CA VAL A 145 -12.53 7.19 5.17
C VAL A 145 -13.92 6.99 5.74
N ALA A 146 -14.88 6.56 4.92
CA ALA A 146 -16.24 6.27 5.36
C ALA A 146 -16.25 5.28 6.52
N LYS A 147 -15.44 4.21 6.43
CA LYS A 147 -15.38 3.19 7.48
C LYS A 147 -14.64 3.64 8.75
N VAL A 148 -13.46 4.22 8.61
CA VAL A 148 -12.58 4.57 9.75
C VAL A 148 -13.15 5.72 10.58
N THR A 149 -13.86 6.64 9.92
CA THR A 149 -14.47 7.81 10.58
C THR A 149 -15.86 7.54 11.14
N GLU A 150 -16.42 6.35 10.89
CA GLU A 150 -17.73 5.93 11.38
C GLU A 150 -17.82 6.03 12.91
N GLY A 151 -18.84 6.71 13.41
CA GLY A 151 -19.10 6.87 14.85
C GLY A 151 -18.12 7.79 15.60
N LYS A 152 -17.19 8.47 14.90
CA LYS A 152 -16.29 9.44 15.53
C LYS A 152 -17.00 10.78 15.77
N PRO A 153 -16.96 11.34 16.99
CA PRO A 153 -17.87 12.41 17.40
C PRO A 153 -17.46 13.79 16.88
N ASN A 154 -16.18 14.02 16.58
CA ASN A 154 -15.67 15.29 16.06
C ASN A 154 -14.60 15.06 14.97
N ASN A 155 -14.15 16.14 14.34
CA ASN A 155 -13.15 16.09 13.26
C ASN A 155 -11.77 15.63 13.75
N VAL A 156 -11.32 16.09 14.92
CA VAL A 156 -10.02 15.70 15.50
C VAL A 156 -9.95 14.18 15.68
N ASP A 157 -10.98 13.57 16.24
CA ASP A 157 -11.07 12.12 16.42
C ASP A 157 -11.07 11.37 15.09
N ARG A 158 -11.63 11.96 14.03
CA ARG A 158 -11.58 11.40 12.67
C ARG A 158 -10.16 11.45 12.11
N TYR A 159 -9.46 12.57 12.27
CA TYR A 159 -8.08 12.72 11.80
C TYR A 159 -7.13 11.77 12.51
N VAL A 160 -7.25 11.67 13.84
CA VAL A 160 -6.47 10.73 14.65
C VAL A 160 -6.77 9.29 14.25
N ALA A 161 -8.04 8.92 14.05
CA ALA A 161 -8.42 7.59 13.60
C ALA A 161 -7.84 7.24 12.22
N LEU A 162 -7.87 8.18 11.26
CA LEU A 162 -7.26 7.99 9.93
C LEU A 162 -5.74 7.85 10.02
N PHE A 163 -5.09 8.68 10.82
CA PHE A 163 -3.65 8.61 11.02
C PHE A 163 -3.23 7.27 11.64
N GLN A 164 -3.91 6.85 12.72
CA GLN A 164 -3.70 5.55 13.34
C GLN A 164 -3.96 4.39 12.36
N PHE A 165 -5.02 4.49 11.55
CA PHE A 165 -5.30 3.51 10.51
C PHE A 165 -4.13 3.35 9.53
N VAL A 166 -3.56 4.46 9.04
CA VAL A 166 -2.41 4.44 8.13
C VAL A 166 -1.21 3.80 8.80
N CYS A 167 -0.83 4.24 10.00
CA CYS A 167 0.34 3.71 10.70
C CYS A 167 0.23 2.20 10.99
N ARG A 168 -0.97 1.72 11.33
CA ARG A 168 -1.22 0.29 11.58
C ARG A 168 -1.31 -0.56 10.32
N ASN A 169 -1.68 0.03 9.20
CA ASN A 169 -1.79 -0.67 7.92
C ASN A 169 -0.56 -0.47 7.02
N GLN A 170 0.42 0.34 7.40
CA GLN A 170 1.67 0.53 6.68
C GLN A 170 2.85 0.43 7.66
N MET A 171 3.45 -0.75 7.78
CA MET A 171 4.66 -0.89 8.59
C MET A 171 5.84 -0.19 7.93
N LEU A 172 6.72 0.40 8.74
CA LEU A 172 7.95 0.98 8.21
C LEU A 172 8.89 -0.12 7.74
N ILE A 173 9.46 0.05 6.54
CA ILE A 173 10.51 -0.82 6.01
C ILE A 173 11.83 -0.05 5.82
N PRO A 174 12.99 -0.74 5.88
CA PRO A 174 14.28 -0.06 5.82
C PRO A 174 14.48 0.71 4.51
N PRO A 175 15.15 1.88 4.53
CA PRO A 175 15.39 2.69 3.33
C PRO A 175 16.03 1.92 2.16
N ASP A 176 16.94 0.99 2.45
CA ASP A 176 17.61 0.19 1.43
C ASP A 176 16.65 -0.72 0.65
N LEU A 177 15.58 -1.20 1.29
CA LEU A 177 14.53 -1.98 0.64
C LEU A 177 13.58 -1.09 -0.17
N LEU A 178 13.40 0.17 0.22
CA LEU A 178 12.48 1.11 -0.43
C LEU A 178 13.00 1.65 -1.75
N LYS A 179 14.33 1.69 -1.95
CA LYS A 179 14.94 2.26 -3.15
C LYS A 179 14.39 1.66 -4.45
N ASP A 180 14.05 0.39 -4.43
CA ASP A 180 13.54 -0.37 -5.59
C ASP A 180 12.02 -0.62 -5.51
N LEU A 181 11.34 0.02 -4.57
CA LEU A 181 9.92 -0.14 -4.28
C LEU A 181 9.22 1.23 -4.26
N PRO A 182 9.00 1.84 -5.44
CA PRO A 182 8.38 3.15 -5.53
C PRO A 182 6.87 3.07 -5.27
N PHE A 183 6.46 2.87 -4.02
CA PHE A 183 5.06 2.64 -3.71
C PHE A 183 4.24 3.91 -3.86
N THR A 184 3.04 3.77 -4.43
CA THR A 184 1.98 4.78 -4.27
C THR A 184 1.20 4.48 -2.98
N PRO A 185 0.29 5.37 -2.53
CA PRO A 185 -0.58 5.08 -1.38
C PRO A 185 -1.33 3.75 -1.51
N TYR A 186 -1.71 3.37 -2.73
CA TYR A 186 -2.39 2.10 -2.98
C TYR A 186 -1.49 0.90 -2.70
N GLU A 187 -0.32 0.84 -3.32
CA GLU A 187 0.62 -0.26 -3.09
C GLU A 187 1.08 -0.29 -1.62
N GLY A 188 1.29 0.87 -0.99
CA GLY A 188 1.64 0.94 0.42
C GLY A 188 0.56 0.34 1.32
N LEU A 189 -0.72 0.65 1.08
CA LEU A 189 -1.85 0.08 1.83
C LEU A 189 -2.06 -1.41 1.56
N VAL A 190 -1.99 -1.82 0.29
CA VAL A 190 -2.21 -3.22 -0.13
C VAL A 190 -1.10 -4.11 0.40
N PHE A 191 0.17 -3.75 0.16
CA PHE A 191 1.31 -4.54 0.65
C PHE A 191 1.53 -4.38 2.15
N GLY A 192 0.99 -3.30 2.72
CA GLY A 192 1.00 -3.01 4.13
C GLY A 192 2.33 -2.50 4.64
N MET A 193 3.09 -1.82 3.78
CA MET A 193 4.47 -1.40 4.02
C MET A 193 4.75 -0.04 3.39
N GLY A 194 5.68 0.72 3.94
CA GLY A 194 6.14 1.97 3.34
C GLY A 194 7.24 2.65 4.14
N SER A 195 7.59 3.85 3.70
CA SER A 195 8.42 4.79 4.46
C SER A 195 7.54 5.74 5.27
N PRO A 196 8.12 6.56 6.15
CA PRO A 196 7.37 7.63 6.79
C PRO A 196 6.72 8.61 5.80
N GLU A 197 7.40 8.91 4.69
CA GLU A 197 6.87 9.75 3.61
C GLU A 197 5.65 9.10 2.93
N HIS A 198 5.67 7.77 2.74
CA HIS A 198 4.51 7.03 2.24
C HIS A 198 3.33 7.10 3.21
N ARG A 199 3.57 7.00 4.53
CA ARG A 199 2.53 7.20 5.55
C ARG A 199 1.95 8.62 5.49
N ALA A 200 2.80 9.65 5.38
CA ALA A 200 2.37 11.03 5.26
C ALA A 200 1.49 11.25 4.02
N TRP A 201 1.95 10.79 2.86
CA TRP A 201 1.20 10.91 1.61
C TRP A 201 -0.14 10.17 1.70
N THR A 202 -0.14 8.92 2.17
CA THR A 202 -1.37 8.14 2.36
C THR A 202 -2.35 8.84 3.29
N PHE A 203 -1.87 9.34 4.44
CA PHE A 203 -2.71 10.06 5.40
C PHE A 203 -3.34 11.31 4.79
N CYS A 204 -2.57 12.11 4.05
CA CYS A 204 -3.06 13.32 3.40
C CYS A 204 -4.05 13.02 2.25
N ASP A 205 -3.85 11.92 1.52
CA ASP A 205 -4.79 11.47 0.51
C ASP A 205 -6.14 11.02 1.12
N LEU A 206 -6.13 10.43 2.32
CA LEU A 206 -7.36 10.13 3.06
C LEU A 206 -8.04 11.42 3.56
N LEU A 207 -7.28 12.37 4.11
CA LEU A 207 -7.82 13.68 4.52
C LEU A 207 -8.44 14.46 3.36
N ARG A 208 -7.89 14.34 2.14
CA ARG A 208 -8.45 14.96 0.94
C ARG A 208 -9.87 14.48 0.66
N GLN A 209 -10.20 13.21 0.92
CA GLN A 209 -11.58 12.71 0.76
C GLN A 209 -12.56 13.34 1.77
N MET A 210 -12.06 13.92 2.86
CA MET A 210 -12.84 14.72 3.80
C MET A 210 -12.83 16.22 3.46
N ARG A 211 -12.18 16.62 2.35
CA ARG A 211 -11.89 18.01 1.99
C ARG A 211 -11.13 18.78 3.08
N VAL A 212 -10.19 18.10 3.74
CA VAL A 212 -9.34 18.67 4.78
C VAL A 212 -7.95 18.88 4.20
N ASP A 213 -7.46 20.11 4.31
CA ASP A 213 -6.14 20.46 3.82
C ASP A 213 -5.06 19.96 4.79
N ALA A 214 -3.97 19.45 4.23
CA ALA A 214 -2.81 18.99 4.98
C ALA A 214 -1.51 19.37 4.26
N VAL A 215 -0.48 19.65 5.05
CA VAL A 215 0.82 20.13 4.57
C VAL A 215 1.97 19.41 5.27
N ILE A 216 3.13 19.34 4.62
CA ILE A 216 4.38 19.02 5.31
C ILE A 216 4.95 20.31 5.88
N ILE A 217 5.32 20.27 7.16
CA ILE A 217 6.00 21.36 7.85
C ILE A 217 7.44 20.93 8.08
N THR A 218 8.38 21.64 7.47
CA THR A 218 9.82 21.35 7.55
C THR A 218 10.54 22.54 8.18
N PRO A 219 11.25 22.38 9.31
CA PRO A 219 12.15 23.41 9.82
C PRO A 219 13.18 23.80 8.75
N LYS A 220 13.45 25.10 8.58
CA LYS A 220 14.52 25.56 7.67
C LYS A 220 15.93 25.38 8.25
N SER A 221 16.05 24.88 9.49
CA SER A 221 17.34 24.62 10.14
C SER A 221 18.06 23.43 9.50
N GLU A 222 19.31 23.64 9.06
CA GLU A 222 20.16 22.56 8.51
C GLU A 222 20.44 21.45 9.52
N SER A 223 20.51 21.76 10.82
CA SER A 223 20.72 20.77 11.88
C SER A 223 19.56 19.77 12.01
N LEU A 224 18.41 20.09 11.42
CA LEU A 224 17.20 19.29 11.39
C LEU A 224 16.85 18.86 9.97
N ALA A 225 17.84 18.78 9.07
CA ALA A 225 17.65 18.25 7.73
C ALA A 225 16.96 16.86 7.79
N GLY A 226 15.88 16.71 7.03
CA GLY A 226 15.06 15.50 7.03
C GLY A 226 14.07 15.37 8.20
N GLN A 227 14.00 16.36 9.10
CA GLN A 227 12.94 16.45 10.10
C GLN A 227 11.73 17.18 9.54
N TRP A 228 10.55 16.61 9.71
CA TRP A 228 9.30 17.20 9.24
C TRP A 228 8.10 16.62 9.99
N LEU A 229 6.98 17.34 9.94
CA LEU A 229 5.69 16.94 10.50
C LEU A 229 4.60 17.06 9.43
N VAL A 230 3.50 16.35 9.63
CA VAL A 230 2.25 16.63 8.91
C VAL A 230 1.43 17.62 9.73
N GLY A 231 1.07 18.74 9.13
CA GLY A 231 0.11 19.71 9.67
C GLY A 231 -1.25 19.53 9.02
N VAL A 232 -2.28 19.18 9.81
CA VAL A 232 -3.68 19.10 9.37
C VAL A 232 -4.36 20.42 9.69
N ILE A 233 -4.92 21.09 8.68
CA ILE A 233 -5.54 22.40 8.82
C ILE A 233 -7.03 22.21 9.14
N ASP A 234 -7.36 22.29 10.43
CA ASP A 234 -8.74 22.29 10.89
C ASP A 234 -9.24 23.74 11.06
N PRO A 235 -10.43 24.09 10.56
CA PRO A 235 -10.96 25.45 10.62
C PRO A 235 -11.30 25.93 12.05
N ARG A 236 -11.42 25.02 13.02
CA ARG A 236 -11.75 25.33 14.42
C ARG A 236 -10.52 25.25 15.32
N GLU A 237 -9.74 24.19 15.18
CA GLU A 237 -8.59 23.92 16.06
C GLU A 237 -7.29 24.53 15.54
N GLY A 238 -7.23 24.93 14.27
CA GLY A 238 -6.00 25.39 13.61
C GLY A 238 -5.18 24.21 13.07
N VAL A 239 -3.86 24.33 13.13
CA VAL A 239 -2.93 23.37 12.48
C VAL A 239 -2.53 22.27 13.46
N LEU A 240 -3.11 21.09 13.35
CA LEU A 240 -2.85 19.93 14.21
C LEU A 240 -1.63 19.14 13.71
N LEU A 241 -0.73 18.75 14.62
CA LEU A 241 0.57 18.18 14.25
C LEU A 241 0.65 16.66 14.45
N PHE A 242 1.17 15.98 13.44
CA PHE A 242 1.36 14.53 13.41
C PHE A 242 2.79 14.17 12.97
N ASP A 243 3.37 13.12 13.56
CA ASP A 243 4.67 12.57 13.16
C ASP A 243 4.52 11.15 12.59
N PRO A 244 4.45 10.98 11.25
CA PRO A 244 4.33 9.68 10.61
C PRO A 244 5.50 8.72 10.88
N ARG A 245 6.67 9.22 11.29
CA ARG A 245 7.85 8.42 11.63
C ARG A 245 7.69 7.75 12.99
N LEU A 246 7.01 8.44 13.91
CA LEU A 246 6.63 7.87 15.21
C LEU A 246 5.31 7.12 15.17
N GLY A 247 4.51 7.33 14.13
CA GLY A 247 3.15 6.84 14.06
C GLY A 247 2.26 7.36 15.19
N MET A 248 2.55 8.56 15.70
CA MET A 248 1.78 9.23 16.75
C MET A 248 1.53 10.71 16.41
N PRO A 249 0.40 11.30 16.85
CA PRO A 249 0.26 12.74 16.89
C PRO A 249 1.29 13.35 17.85
N ILE A 250 1.66 14.63 17.62
CA ILE A 250 2.39 15.39 18.64
C ILE A 250 1.40 15.64 19.79
N PRO A 251 1.69 15.26 21.03
CA PRO A 251 0.71 15.32 22.11
C PRO A 251 0.42 16.77 22.52
N ALA A 252 -0.87 17.11 22.65
CA ALA A 252 -1.27 18.41 23.18
C ALA A 252 -0.69 18.68 24.59
N PRO A 253 -0.52 19.96 24.99
CA PRO A 253 -0.14 20.29 26.36
C PRO A 253 -1.07 19.65 27.37
N SER A 254 -0.52 19.17 28.50
CA SER A 254 -1.30 18.59 29.59
C SER A 254 -2.20 17.39 29.22
N GLN A 255 -1.94 16.69 28.10
CA GLN A 255 -2.64 15.44 27.83
C GLN A 255 -2.28 14.42 28.92
N GLY A 256 -3.29 14.01 29.70
CA GLY A 256 -3.12 13.02 30.76
C GLY A 256 -2.53 11.71 30.23
N ALA A 257 -1.73 11.03 31.05
CA ALA A 257 -1.20 9.70 30.76
C ALA A 257 -2.27 8.59 30.84
N ASP A 258 -3.55 8.97 30.92
CA ASP A 258 -4.69 8.09 31.19
C ASP A 258 -5.25 7.42 29.92
N GLN A 259 -4.63 7.64 28.77
CA GLN A 259 -4.98 6.99 27.51
C GLN A 259 -3.83 6.13 27.00
N PRO A 260 -4.09 4.93 26.42
CA PRO A 260 -3.03 4.03 25.95
C PRO A 260 -2.16 4.62 24.83
N GLN A 261 -2.70 5.58 24.08
CA GLN A 261 -1.99 6.34 23.05
C GLN A 261 -2.38 7.81 23.12
N SER A 262 -1.53 8.70 22.61
CA SER A 262 -1.88 10.11 22.46
C SER A 262 -2.95 10.21 21.36
N ASP A 263 -4.16 10.59 21.78
CA ASP A 263 -5.30 10.78 20.88
C ASP A 263 -5.66 12.26 20.67
N LEU A 264 -4.89 13.20 21.24
CA LEU A 264 -5.15 14.64 21.13
C LEU A 264 -3.90 15.33 20.56
N PRO A 265 -3.91 15.69 19.26
CA PRO A 265 -2.79 16.37 18.63
C PRO A 265 -2.65 17.80 19.15
N ALA A 266 -1.41 18.22 19.38
CA ALA A 266 -1.04 19.61 19.63
C ALA A 266 -1.26 20.44 18.37
N THR A 267 -1.66 21.69 18.56
CA THR A 267 -1.68 22.67 17.48
C THR A 267 -0.29 23.29 17.30
N LEU A 268 0.00 23.80 16.10
CA LEU A 268 1.24 24.54 15.84
C LEU A 268 1.37 25.74 16.79
N VAL A 269 0.27 26.42 17.11
CA VAL A 269 0.26 27.54 18.08
C VAL A 269 0.69 27.07 19.48
N GLN A 270 0.19 25.92 19.94
CA GLN A 270 0.59 25.35 21.23
C GLN A 270 2.07 24.99 21.27
N VAL A 271 2.59 24.39 20.20
CA VAL A 271 4.01 24.03 20.08
C VAL A 271 4.90 25.27 20.00
N LEU A 272 4.47 26.35 19.35
CA LEU A 272 5.21 27.61 19.31
C LEU A 272 5.21 28.35 20.65
N ALA A 273 4.20 28.13 21.48
CA ALA A 273 4.09 28.73 22.80
C ALA A 273 4.93 28.01 23.88
N SER A 274 5.18 26.71 23.71
CA SER A 274 5.89 25.90 24.71
C SER A 274 6.57 24.70 24.08
N ASP A 275 7.72 24.31 24.62
CA ASP A 275 8.42 23.08 24.22
C ASP A 275 7.79 21.80 24.80
N GLU A 276 6.87 21.95 25.76
CA GLU A 276 6.20 20.84 26.47
C GLU A 276 5.66 19.73 25.53
N PRO A 277 4.93 20.03 24.44
CA PRO A 277 4.44 18.98 23.52
C PRO A 277 5.54 18.07 22.98
N PHE A 278 6.73 18.60 22.66
CA PHE A 278 7.85 17.81 22.20
C PHE A 278 8.57 17.09 23.32
N ARG A 279 8.70 17.73 24.49
CA ARG A 279 9.34 17.11 25.66
C ARG A 279 8.55 15.91 26.19
N GLN A 280 7.23 15.83 25.93
CA GLN A 280 6.43 14.63 26.20
C GLN A 280 6.86 13.40 25.36
N LEU A 281 7.64 13.60 24.30
CA LEU A 281 8.18 12.56 23.42
C LEU A 281 9.66 12.25 23.71
N ASP A 282 10.24 12.83 24.77
CA ASP A 282 11.60 12.55 25.21
C ASP A 282 11.71 11.17 25.84
N LEU A 283 12.82 10.50 25.54
CA LEU A 283 13.27 9.32 26.27
C LEU A 283 14.51 9.70 27.11
N PRO A 284 14.78 9.03 28.24
CA PRO A 284 15.87 9.40 29.17
C PRO A 284 17.21 9.67 28.49
N ASP A 285 17.59 8.83 27.51
CA ASP A 285 18.87 8.93 26.80
C ASP A 285 18.72 9.39 25.33
N SER A 286 17.51 9.79 24.93
CA SER A 286 17.22 10.17 23.56
C SER A 286 16.11 11.23 23.54
N PRO A 287 16.45 12.54 23.66
CA PRO A 287 15.45 13.60 23.53
C PRO A 287 14.86 13.60 22.12
N TYR A 288 13.62 14.03 21.98
CA TYR A 288 12.98 14.24 20.69
C TYR A 288 13.71 15.39 19.96
N PRO A 289 14.03 15.23 18.67
CA PRO A 289 14.98 16.10 17.99
C PRO A 289 14.47 17.53 17.76
N MET A 290 13.16 17.73 17.62
CA MET A 290 12.57 19.05 17.40
C MET A 290 12.22 19.76 18.70
N LYS A 291 12.32 21.08 18.68
CA LYS A 291 11.94 22.01 19.73
C LYS A 291 10.98 23.07 19.18
N SER A 292 10.32 23.79 20.08
CA SER A 292 9.44 24.91 19.77
C SER A 292 10.09 25.95 18.84
N GLU A 293 11.35 26.31 19.10
CA GLU A 293 12.12 27.30 18.31
C GLU A 293 12.28 26.89 16.85
N ASP A 294 12.40 25.58 16.58
CA ASP A 294 12.67 25.05 15.24
C ASP A 294 11.48 25.25 14.30
N LEU A 295 10.27 25.45 14.84
CA LEU A 295 9.05 25.69 14.07
C LEU A 295 8.73 27.17 13.85
N LYS A 296 9.54 28.10 14.36
CA LYS A 296 9.35 29.55 14.07
C LYS A 296 9.74 29.93 12.65
N ASN A 297 10.59 29.13 12.01
CA ASN A 297 11.03 29.35 10.63
C ASN A 297 10.91 28.05 9.84
N VAL A 298 9.80 27.90 9.12
CA VAL A 298 9.42 26.66 8.44
C VAL A 298 9.21 26.88 6.95
N SER A 299 9.39 25.80 6.18
CA SER A 299 8.82 25.65 4.84
C SER A 299 7.55 24.83 4.94
N ILE A 300 6.52 25.26 4.21
CA ILE A 300 5.23 24.60 4.11
C ILE A 300 5.16 23.95 2.73
N GLN A 301 4.92 22.65 2.67
CA GLN A 301 4.90 21.93 1.40
C GLN A 301 3.54 21.28 1.16
N LEU A 302 2.94 21.62 0.01
CA LEU A 302 1.67 21.09 -0.46
C LEU A 302 1.84 19.63 -0.88
N ILE A 303 0.88 18.79 -0.47
CA ILE A 303 0.93 17.34 -0.70
C ILE A 303 -0.08 16.97 -1.77
N GLY A 304 0.44 16.53 -2.90
CA GLY A 304 -0.35 16.08 -4.04
C GLY A 304 0.55 15.68 -5.20
N ASN A 305 -0.07 15.39 -6.33
CA ASN A 305 0.59 14.98 -7.56
C ASN A 305 -0.10 15.60 -8.78
N SER A 306 0.50 15.36 -9.95
CA SER A 306 0.00 15.89 -11.21
C SER A 306 -1.46 15.56 -11.49
N CYS A 307 -1.96 14.38 -11.11
CA CYS A 307 -3.37 14.00 -11.25
C CYS A 307 -4.28 14.84 -10.35
N SER A 308 -3.94 15.00 -9.07
CA SER A 308 -4.77 15.73 -8.09
C SER A 308 -4.97 17.22 -8.39
N TRP A 309 -4.13 17.79 -9.25
CA TRP A 309 -4.21 19.20 -9.68
C TRP A 309 -4.65 19.37 -11.13
N ALA A 310 -4.90 18.27 -11.85
CA ALA A 310 -5.22 18.32 -13.26
C ALA A 310 -6.66 18.80 -13.51
N PRO A 311 -6.90 19.81 -14.38
CA PRO A 311 -8.26 20.26 -14.72
C PRO A 311 -9.16 19.14 -15.25
N ARG A 312 -8.60 18.16 -15.97
CA ARG A 312 -9.35 16.96 -16.41
C ARG A 312 -9.92 16.13 -15.24
N MET A 313 -9.26 16.11 -14.08
CA MET A 313 -9.81 15.47 -12.88
C MET A 313 -10.92 16.30 -12.25
N ALA A 314 -10.84 17.64 -12.29
CA ALA A 314 -11.93 18.51 -11.83
C ALA A 314 -13.21 18.23 -12.65
N ARG A 315 -13.04 18.14 -13.97
CA ARG A 315 -14.11 17.79 -14.89
C ARG A 315 -14.68 16.41 -14.61
N LEU A 316 -13.82 15.39 -14.48
CA LEU A 316 -14.29 14.04 -14.19
C LEU A 316 -15.06 14.00 -12.86
N GLN A 317 -14.54 14.65 -11.81
CA GLN A 317 -15.19 14.74 -10.50
C GLN A 317 -16.58 15.37 -10.58
N PHE A 318 -16.71 16.47 -11.32
CA PHE A 318 -17.99 17.15 -11.53
C PHE A 318 -19.05 16.25 -12.17
N LEU A 319 -18.62 15.33 -13.03
CA LEU A 319 -19.47 14.41 -13.79
C LEU A 319 -19.64 13.04 -13.12
N LEU A 320 -19.08 12.82 -11.93
CA LEU A 320 -19.19 11.52 -11.26
C LEU A 320 -20.65 11.21 -10.90
N PRO A 321 -21.17 10.02 -11.27
CA PRO A 321 -22.43 9.53 -10.74
C PRO A 321 -22.37 9.41 -9.21
N SER A 322 -23.48 9.63 -8.51
CA SER A 322 -23.49 9.68 -7.03
C SER A 322 -22.88 8.43 -6.36
N LYS A 323 -23.04 7.24 -6.96
CA LYS A 323 -22.42 5.97 -6.50
C LYS A 323 -20.88 6.05 -6.43
N PHE A 324 -20.27 6.87 -7.27
CA PHE A 324 -18.82 7.04 -7.39
C PHE A 324 -18.31 8.36 -6.83
N SER A 325 -19.16 9.17 -6.18
CA SER A 325 -18.76 10.45 -5.58
C SER A 325 -17.50 10.27 -4.72
N THR A 326 -16.41 10.96 -5.09
CA THR A 326 -15.09 10.92 -4.45
C THR A 326 -14.32 12.18 -4.85
N GLU A 327 -13.37 12.61 -4.02
CA GLU A 327 -12.52 13.74 -4.33
C GLU A 327 -11.36 13.29 -5.24
N LEU A 328 -11.43 13.66 -6.52
CA LEU A 328 -10.37 13.43 -7.51
C LEU A 328 -9.48 14.67 -7.69
N TYR A 329 -10.00 15.86 -7.39
CA TYR A 329 -9.37 17.14 -7.68
C TYR A 329 -9.28 18.03 -6.46
N ASP A 330 -8.11 18.64 -6.28
CA ASP A 330 -7.88 19.69 -5.28
C ASP A 330 -7.65 21.06 -5.91
N GLY A 331 -6.87 21.09 -6.99
CA GLY A 331 -6.52 22.32 -7.68
C GLY A 331 -5.56 23.21 -6.88
N LEU A 332 -4.45 23.61 -7.50
CA LEU A 332 -3.52 24.54 -6.84
C LEU A 332 -4.11 25.95 -6.71
N GLY A 333 -4.80 26.42 -7.76
CA GLY A 333 -5.55 27.69 -7.77
C GLY A 333 -7.06 27.49 -7.65
N ALA A 334 -7.79 28.59 -7.67
CA ALA A 334 -9.24 28.64 -7.60
C ALA A 334 -9.87 28.17 -8.92
N SER A 335 -10.98 27.45 -8.81
CA SER A 335 -11.83 27.00 -9.92
C SER A 335 -13.30 27.01 -9.50
N GLU A 336 -14.23 26.85 -10.45
CA GLU A 336 -15.65 26.72 -10.11
C GLU A 336 -15.94 25.55 -9.15
N LEU A 337 -15.16 24.46 -9.23
CA LEU A 337 -15.30 23.31 -8.33
C LEU A 337 -14.70 23.55 -6.94
N ARG A 338 -13.66 24.39 -6.85
CA ARG A 338 -12.89 24.59 -5.63
C ARG A 338 -12.40 26.04 -5.54
N THR A 339 -13.15 26.86 -4.81
CA THR A 339 -12.82 28.26 -4.51
C THR A 339 -12.94 28.50 -3.00
N PRO A 340 -11.90 29.01 -2.32
CA PRO A 340 -10.56 29.33 -2.83
C PRO A 340 -9.72 28.08 -3.16
N GLY A 341 -8.67 28.26 -3.97
CA GLY A 341 -7.72 27.21 -4.36
C GLY A 341 -6.82 26.74 -3.21
N LEU A 342 -6.14 25.60 -3.37
CA LEU A 342 -5.32 25.00 -2.29
C LEU A 342 -4.23 25.94 -1.77
N VAL A 343 -3.51 26.63 -2.66
CA VAL A 343 -2.43 27.55 -2.26
C VAL A 343 -2.97 28.68 -1.40
N GLN A 344 -4.14 29.22 -1.77
CA GLN A 344 -4.78 30.29 -1.02
C GLN A 344 -5.26 29.79 0.35
N ARG A 345 -5.95 28.65 0.42
CA ARG A 345 -6.41 28.06 1.69
C ARG A 345 -5.26 27.82 2.67
N VAL A 346 -4.15 27.26 2.18
CA VAL A 346 -2.95 27.02 2.99
C VAL A 346 -2.27 28.33 3.41
N THR A 347 -2.22 29.34 2.54
CA THR A 347 -1.67 30.65 2.89
C THR A 347 -2.53 31.35 3.96
N GLU A 348 -3.86 31.29 3.83
CA GLU A 348 -4.82 31.86 4.78
C GLU A 348 -4.71 31.20 6.16
N ALA A 349 -4.51 29.88 6.20
CA ALA A 349 -4.28 29.16 7.46
C ALA A 349 -3.00 29.63 8.19
N GLY A 350 -2.02 30.16 7.47
CA GLY A 350 -0.79 30.74 8.03
C GLY A 350 -0.89 32.22 8.40
N ALA A 351 -1.99 32.90 8.05
CA ALA A 351 -2.09 34.37 8.07
C ALA A 351 -1.94 35.02 9.46
N SER A 352 -2.05 34.25 10.54
CA SER A 352 -1.73 34.69 11.90
C SER A 352 -0.23 34.82 12.19
N GLY A 353 0.61 34.86 11.15
CA GLY A 353 2.07 34.95 11.25
C GLY A 353 2.77 33.61 11.45
N LEU A 354 2.12 32.48 11.18
CA LEU A 354 2.71 31.16 11.29
C LEU A 354 3.65 30.86 10.11
N TRP A 355 3.27 31.32 8.91
CA TRP A 355 4.10 31.30 7.70
C TRP A 355 3.54 32.31 6.70
N LYS A 356 4.29 32.54 5.62
CA LYS A 356 3.91 33.45 4.53
C LYS A 356 3.72 32.68 3.21
N ALA A 357 3.18 33.36 2.20
CA ALA A 357 2.95 32.76 0.89
C ALA A 357 4.25 32.25 0.24
N GLU A 358 5.36 32.96 0.42
CA GLU A 358 6.69 32.57 -0.07
C GLU A 358 7.27 31.32 0.63
N ASP A 359 6.71 30.91 1.77
CA ASP A 359 7.12 29.69 2.46
C ASP A 359 6.42 28.43 1.88
N VAL A 360 5.41 28.62 1.02
CA VAL A 360 4.60 27.55 0.43
C VAL A 360 5.23 27.05 -0.87
N ALA A 361 5.58 25.77 -0.89
CA ALA A 361 6.11 25.06 -2.05
C ALA A 361 5.36 23.74 -2.28
N VAL A 362 5.69 23.00 -3.34
CA VAL A 362 5.16 21.64 -3.56
C VAL A 362 6.12 20.62 -2.94
N TRP A 363 5.57 19.63 -2.25
CA TRP A 363 6.37 18.48 -1.80
C TRP A 363 6.59 17.52 -2.98
N ASN A 364 7.84 17.31 -3.35
CA ASN A 364 8.16 16.54 -4.57
C ASN A 364 7.95 15.02 -4.42
N PHE A 365 7.88 14.51 -3.18
CA PHE A 365 7.87 13.06 -2.93
C PHE A 365 6.75 12.30 -3.66
N PRO A 366 5.47 12.70 -3.59
CA PRO A 366 4.39 11.99 -4.30
C PRO A 366 4.61 11.86 -5.82
N GLU A 367 5.00 12.96 -6.48
CA GLU A 367 5.20 12.97 -7.93
C GLU A 367 6.43 12.14 -8.34
N GLN A 368 7.53 12.23 -7.58
CA GLN A 368 8.71 11.40 -7.81
C GLN A 368 8.40 9.92 -7.67
N GLN A 369 7.60 9.53 -6.68
CA GLN A 369 7.16 8.15 -6.51
C GLN A 369 6.26 7.67 -7.65
N LEU A 370 5.34 8.50 -8.13
CA LEU A 370 4.51 8.14 -9.31
C LEU A 370 5.36 7.93 -10.56
N ILE A 371 6.28 8.84 -10.85
CA ILE A 371 7.17 8.73 -12.02
C ILE A 371 8.02 7.45 -11.90
N ALA A 372 8.61 7.20 -10.73
CA ALA A 372 9.40 6.00 -10.48
C ALA A 372 8.58 4.71 -10.58
N PHE A 373 7.34 4.71 -10.08
CA PHE A 373 6.42 3.57 -10.17
C PHE A 373 6.11 3.22 -11.62
N GLU A 374 5.77 4.22 -12.43
CA GLU A 374 5.43 4.02 -13.84
C GLU A 374 6.63 3.56 -14.66
N ALA A 375 7.81 4.14 -14.40
CA ALA A 375 9.06 3.69 -15.02
C ALA A 375 9.35 2.22 -14.69
N THR A 376 9.20 1.81 -13.43
CA THR A 376 9.45 0.43 -12.98
C THR A 376 8.44 -0.55 -13.58
N ARG A 377 7.16 -0.15 -13.67
CA ARG A 377 6.10 -0.97 -14.25
C ARG A 377 6.26 -1.16 -15.76
N GLY A 378 6.62 -0.10 -16.49
CA GLY A 378 6.81 -0.13 -17.94
C GLY A 378 7.98 -1.00 -18.38
N GLN A 379 9.01 -1.13 -17.55
CA GLN A 379 10.18 -1.98 -17.84
C GLN A 379 9.90 -3.47 -17.69
N GLY A 380 8.82 -3.87 -16.99
CA GLY A 380 8.35 -5.25 -16.94
C GLY A 380 9.38 -6.27 -16.44
N THR A 381 10.45 -5.83 -15.77
CA THR A 381 11.62 -6.65 -15.46
C THR A 381 11.23 -7.79 -14.53
N PRO A 382 11.15 -9.05 -15.02
CA PRO A 382 10.83 -10.19 -14.19
C PRO A 382 11.87 -10.32 -13.09
N GLY A 383 11.42 -10.54 -11.86
CA GLY A 383 12.31 -10.66 -10.70
C GLY A 383 12.69 -9.34 -10.02
N SER A 384 12.26 -8.17 -10.53
CA SER A 384 12.37 -6.92 -9.77
C SER A 384 11.63 -7.02 -8.43
N PRO A 385 12.05 -6.28 -7.38
CA PRO A 385 11.38 -6.31 -6.08
C PRO A 385 9.87 -6.04 -6.18
N LEU A 386 9.45 -5.03 -6.95
CA LEU A 386 8.04 -4.72 -7.18
C LEU A 386 7.29 -5.86 -7.90
N ALA A 387 7.88 -6.45 -8.96
CA ALA A 387 7.26 -7.57 -9.66
C ALA A 387 7.06 -8.79 -8.75
N ASN A 388 8.01 -9.05 -7.84
CA ASN A 388 7.89 -10.12 -6.86
C ASN A 388 6.73 -9.87 -5.88
N PHE A 389 6.54 -8.64 -5.42
CA PHE A 389 5.38 -8.28 -4.57
C PHE A 389 4.06 -8.46 -5.31
N LEU A 390 3.96 -7.96 -6.54
CA LEU A 390 2.76 -8.14 -7.36
C LEU A 390 2.45 -9.63 -7.56
N TYR A 391 3.47 -10.45 -7.83
CA TYR A 391 3.33 -11.89 -7.98
C TYR A 391 2.84 -12.58 -6.69
N ILE A 392 3.36 -12.21 -5.52
CA ILE A 392 2.89 -12.73 -4.22
C ILE A 392 1.42 -12.36 -4.01
N PHE A 393 1.05 -11.11 -4.27
CA PHE A 393 -0.31 -10.61 -4.03
C PHE A 393 -1.34 -11.10 -5.05
N GLN A 394 -0.91 -11.57 -6.22
CA GLN A 394 -1.76 -12.30 -7.17
C GLN A 394 -2.02 -13.76 -6.73
N GLY A 395 -1.26 -14.29 -5.77
CA GLY A 395 -1.50 -15.61 -5.20
C GLY A 395 -2.81 -15.67 -4.39
N PRO A 396 -3.31 -16.87 -4.06
CA PRO A 396 -2.65 -18.15 -4.25
C PRO A 396 -2.78 -18.65 -5.69
N TYR A 397 -1.81 -19.47 -6.07
CA TYR A 397 -1.77 -20.17 -7.34
C TYR A 397 -2.14 -21.64 -7.15
N ILE A 398 -3.03 -22.15 -7.99
CA ILE A 398 -3.44 -23.56 -7.98
C ILE A 398 -3.05 -24.25 -9.28
N PRO A 399 -2.77 -25.56 -9.27
CA PRO A 399 -2.54 -26.33 -10.49
C PRO A 399 -3.77 -26.31 -11.39
N GLN A 400 -3.62 -25.82 -12.61
CA GLN A 400 -4.56 -26.05 -13.70
C GLN A 400 -4.33 -27.45 -14.28
N ALA A 401 -5.33 -27.96 -15.01
CA ALA A 401 -5.26 -29.25 -15.69
C ALA A 401 -3.92 -29.43 -16.40
N VAL A 402 -3.38 -30.63 -16.27
CA VAL A 402 -2.08 -31.02 -16.78
C VAL A 402 -2.11 -30.96 -18.31
N ASP A 403 -1.12 -30.31 -18.93
CA ASP A 403 -0.99 -30.33 -20.38
C ASP A 403 -0.68 -31.75 -20.91
N ASP A 404 -0.73 -31.96 -22.22
CA ASP A 404 -0.42 -33.24 -22.86
C ASP A 404 1.01 -33.75 -22.55
N LYS A 405 1.86 -32.91 -21.95
CA LYS A 405 3.24 -33.22 -21.55
C LYS A 405 3.39 -33.52 -20.05
N GLY A 406 2.29 -33.62 -19.31
CA GLY A 406 2.36 -33.94 -17.88
C GLY A 406 2.70 -32.74 -16.99
N LYS A 407 2.75 -31.50 -17.53
CA LYS A 407 3.09 -30.30 -16.75
C LYS A 407 1.81 -29.55 -16.35
N ALA A 408 1.60 -29.41 -15.04
CA ALA A 408 0.57 -28.52 -14.52
C ALA A 408 1.05 -27.06 -14.58
N THR A 409 0.24 -26.17 -15.14
CA THR A 409 0.46 -24.71 -15.06
C THR A 409 -0.17 -24.20 -13.77
N LEU A 410 0.55 -23.34 -13.04
CA LEU A 410 0.00 -22.66 -11.87
C LEU A 410 -0.76 -21.41 -12.33
N VAL A 411 -2.04 -21.32 -11.97
CA VAL A 411 -2.89 -20.16 -12.28
C VAL A 411 -3.36 -19.48 -11.00
N PRO A 412 -3.41 -18.15 -10.96
CA PRO A 412 -3.96 -17.43 -9.82
C PRO A 412 -5.45 -17.74 -9.69
N VAL A 413 -5.94 -17.80 -8.45
CA VAL A 413 -7.38 -17.89 -8.18
C VAL A 413 -8.06 -16.54 -8.36
N GLU A 414 -9.38 -16.56 -8.58
CA GLU A 414 -10.19 -15.33 -8.72
C GLU A 414 -10.07 -14.41 -7.50
N LYS A 415 -10.15 -14.97 -6.28
CA LYS A 415 -9.97 -14.23 -5.02
C LYS A 415 -8.52 -14.29 -4.56
N SER A 416 -7.67 -13.52 -5.22
CA SER A 416 -6.27 -13.36 -4.85
C SER A 416 -6.12 -12.64 -3.50
N LEU A 417 -4.93 -12.72 -2.91
CA LEU A 417 -4.55 -11.99 -1.70
C LEU A 417 -4.77 -10.48 -1.88
N HIS A 418 -4.45 -9.95 -3.06
CA HIS A 418 -4.71 -8.57 -3.44
C HIS A 418 -6.19 -8.22 -3.30
N PHE A 419 -7.07 -9.02 -3.91
CA PHE A 419 -8.51 -8.80 -3.87
C PHE A 419 -9.02 -8.81 -2.41
N VAL A 420 -8.67 -9.84 -1.64
CA VAL A 420 -9.15 -10.00 -0.26
C VAL A 420 -8.61 -8.89 0.65
N ARG A 421 -7.37 -8.43 0.43
CA ARG A 421 -6.80 -7.29 1.15
C ARG A 421 -7.53 -5.99 0.85
N ILE A 422 -7.98 -5.76 -0.40
CA ILE A 422 -8.82 -4.60 -0.74
C ILE A 422 -10.16 -4.66 0.00
N GLU A 423 -10.81 -5.82 0.07
CA GLU A 423 -12.05 -5.97 0.85
C GLU A 423 -11.83 -5.64 2.34
N GLN A 424 -10.75 -6.14 2.93
CA GLN A 424 -10.39 -5.81 4.31
C GLN A 424 -10.18 -4.31 4.52
N LEU A 425 -9.43 -3.64 3.64
CA LEU A 425 -9.17 -2.20 3.73
C LEU A 425 -10.46 -1.37 3.62
N ARG A 426 -11.42 -1.82 2.81
CA ARG A 426 -12.76 -1.19 2.66
C ARG A 426 -13.67 -1.41 3.86
N GLY A 427 -13.23 -2.16 4.88
CA GLY A 427 -14.00 -2.42 6.08
C GLY A 427 -14.81 -3.72 6.06
N GLU A 428 -14.70 -4.53 5.00
CA GLU A 428 -15.44 -5.80 4.85
C GLU A 428 -14.77 -6.95 5.61
N GLN A 429 -14.49 -6.71 6.89
CA GLN A 429 -13.64 -7.59 7.72
C GLN A 429 -14.13 -9.04 7.76
N THR A 430 -15.44 -9.25 7.84
CA THR A 430 -16.04 -10.60 7.93
C THR A 430 -15.90 -11.37 6.63
N ALA A 431 -16.12 -10.72 5.49
CA ALA A 431 -15.91 -11.31 4.17
C ALA A 431 -14.42 -11.63 3.96
N ALA A 432 -13.54 -10.66 4.25
CA ALA A 432 -12.10 -10.83 4.10
C ALA A 432 -11.55 -11.99 4.94
N MET A 433 -11.96 -12.12 6.21
CA MET A 433 -11.55 -13.26 7.06
C MET A 433 -11.93 -14.63 6.47
N LYS A 434 -13.12 -14.73 5.86
CA LYS A 434 -13.57 -15.96 5.21
C LYS A 434 -12.67 -16.29 4.01
N ASP A 435 -12.34 -15.29 3.21
CA ASP A 435 -11.58 -15.47 1.97
C ASP A 435 -10.05 -15.59 2.19
N PHE A 436 -9.51 -15.13 3.33
CA PHE A 436 -8.12 -15.40 3.70
C PHE A 436 -7.86 -16.89 4.04
N LEU A 437 -8.88 -17.64 4.48
CA LEU A 437 -8.71 -19.04 4.89
C LEU A 437 -8.27 -19.98 3.73
N PRO A 438 -8.91 -19.94 2.55
CA PRO A 438 -8.42 -20.65 1.36
C PRO A 438 -6.98 -20.28 0.99
N ILE A 439 -6.60 -19.00 1.07
CA ILE A 439 -5.24 -18.52 0.76
C ILE A 439 -4.21 -19.16 1.69
N ARG A 440 -4.49 -19.18 3.00
CA ARG A 440 -3.63 -19.81 4.00
C ARG A 440 -3.48 -21.32 3.79
N SER A 441 -4.53 -21.96 3.27
CA SER A 441 -4.53 -23.41 3.02
C SER A 441 -3.79 -23.78 1.73
N ALA A 442 -3.77 -22.88 0.75
CA ALA A 442 -3.13 -23.10 -0.54
C ALA A 442 -1.63 -23.39 -0.44
N ALA A 443 -0.91 -22.80 0.52
CA ALA A 443 0.50 -23.10 0.77
C ALA A 443 0.78 -24.58 1.08
N LYS A 444 -0.20 -25.30 1.65
CA LYS A 444 -0.09 -26.75 1.92
C LYS A 444 -0.54 -27.60 0.73
N LEU A 445 -1.56 -27.15 0.01
CA LEU A 445 -2.16 -27.89 -1.10
C LEU A 445 -1.32 -27.79 -2.39
N ALA A 446 -0.71 -26.63 -2.62
CA ALA A 446 0.16 -26.34 -3.76
C ALA A 446 1.37 -25.52 -3.28
N PRO A 447 2.35 -26.17 -2.63
CA PRO A 447 3.51 -25.46 -2.08
C PRO A 447 4.29 -24.73 -3.17
N SER A 448 4.48 -23.43 -2.95
CA SER A 448 5.35 -22.57 -3.75
C SER A 448 5.75 -21.38 -2.90
N LYS A 449 6.88 -20.75 -3.20
CA LYS A 449 7.34 -19.59 -2.41
C LYS A 449 6.30 -18.45 -2.39
N ALA A 450 5.59 -18.24 -3.51
CA ALA A 450 4.53 -17.24 -3.57
C ALA A 450 3.32 -17.61 -2.72
N ASN A 451 2.88 -18.88 -2.72
CA ASN A 451 1.77 -19.32 -1.88
C ASN A 451 2.12 -19.29 -0.39
N GLU A 452 3.35 -19.64 -0.03
CA GLU A 452 3.86 -19.52 1.35
C GLU A 452 3.80 -18.08 1.82
N LEU A 453 4.40 -17.15 1.06
CA LEU A 453 4.38 -15.72 1.40
C LEU A 453 2.96 -15.15 1.40
N ALA A 454 2.11 -15.54 0.44
CA ALA A 454 0.71 -15.11 0.43
C ALA A 454 -0.07 -15.61 1.66
N ALA A 455 0.20 -16.84 2.10
CA ALA A 455 -0.36 -17.41 3.31
C ALA A 455 0.13 -16.68 4.59
N GLU A 456 1.38 -16.21 4.61
CA GLU A 456 1.92 -15.39 5.69
C GLU A 456 1.15 -14.06 5.80
N TYR A 457 1.03 -13.30 4.71
CA TYR A 457 0.25 -12.05 4.71
C TYR A 457 -1.22 -12.30 5.08
N ALA A 458 -1.85 -13.33 4.52
CA ALA A 458 -3.23 -13.67 4.85
C ALA A 458 -3.41 -14.03 6.33
N ALA A 459 -2.42 -14.65 6.98
CA ALA A 459 -2.46 -14.96 8.41
C ALA A 459 -2.36 -13.69 9.27
N LEU A 460 -1.43 -12.78 8.96
CA LEU A 460 -1.33 -11.49 9.63
C LEU A 460 -2.64 -10.69 9.49
N TRP A 461 -3.15 -10.54 8.27
CA TRP A 461 -4.36 -9.76 7.99
C TRP A 461 -5.64 -10.39 8.52
N THR A 462 -5.68 -11.71 8.70
CA THR A 462 -6.76 -12.36 9.47
C THR A 462 -6.77 -11.86 10.92
N GLY A 463 -5.61 -11.78 11.57
CA GLY A 463 -5.49 -11.26 12.94
C GLY A 463 -5.92 -9.80 13.03
N VAL A 464 -5.51 -8.97 12.06
CA VAL A 464 -5.94 -7.57 11.99
C VAL A 464 -7.45 -7.44 11.79
N ALA A 465 -8.06 -8.22 10.89
CA ALA A 465 -9.52 -8.20 10.71
C ALA A 465 -10.29 -8.65 11.97
N GLN A 466 -9.73 -9.58 12.74
CA GLN A 466 -10.28 -9.95 14.05
C GLN A 466 -10.18 -8.80 15.06
N TYR A 467 -9.07 -8.07 15.07
CA TYR A 467 -8.90 -6.89 15.92
C TYR A 467 -9.94 -5.81 15.57
N GLU A 468 -10.10 -5.48 14.28
CA GLU A 468 -11.04 -4.45 13.81
C GLU A 468 -12.51 -4.82 14.10
N THR A 469 -12.82 -6.12 14.22
CA THR A 469 -14.13 -6.61 14.68
C THR A 469 -14.25 -6.74 16.20
N ARG A 470 -13.30 -6.17 16.96
CA ARG A 470 -13.20 -6.20 18.42
C ARG A 470 -13.16 -7.59 19.04
N LYS A 471 -12.64 -8.58 18.31
CA LYS A 471 -12.45 -9.95 18.80
C LYS A 471 -11.02 -10.12 19.34
N PHE A 472 -10.63 -9.28 20.30
CA PHE A 472 -9.23 -9.14 20.73
C PHE A 472 -8.57 -10.45 21.19
N PRO A 473 -9.23 -11.33 21.98
CA PRO A 473 -8.62 -12.61 22.36
C PRO A 473 -8.35 -13.54 21.16
N ALA A 474 -9.26 -13.55 20.17
CA ALA A 474 -9.08 -14.33 18.95
C ALA A 474 -7.99 -13.73 18.05
N ALA A 475 -7.97 -12.41 17.91
CA ALA A 475 -6.95 -11.67 17.19
C ALA A 475 -5.55 -11.97 17.77
N PHE A 476 -5.40 -11.83 19.09
CA PHE A 476 -4.17 -12.15 19.81
C PHE A 476 -3.70 -13.58 19.54
N ALA A 477 -4.59 -14.57 19.70
CA ALA A 477 -4.24 -15.97 19.46
C ALA A 477 -3.81 -16.24 18.01
N THR A 478 -4.47 -15.61 17.03
CA THR A 478 -4.09 -15.70 15.61
C THR A 478 -2.72 -15.08 15.36
N LEU A 479 -2.47 -13.88 15.89
CA LEU A 479 -1.22 -13.14 15.72
C LEU A 479 -0.04 -13.85 16.39
N MET A 480 -0.22 -14.41 17.60
CA MET A 480 0.86 -15.12 18.28
C MET A 480 1.19 -16.46 17.59
N ARG A 481 0.19 -17.13 17.00
CA ARG A 481 0.44 -18.30 16.15
C ARG A 481 1.22 -17.92 14.89
N PHE A 482 0.89 -16.77 14.30
CA PHE A 482 1.61 -16.23 13.16
C PHE A 482 3.08 -15.93 13.51
N VAL A 483 3.31 -15.19 14.59
CA VAL A 483 4.65 -14.82 15.11
C VAL A 483 5.51 -16.04 15.42
N SER A 484 4.95 -17.06 16.08
CA SER A 484 5.71 -18.23 16.55
C SER A 484 6.00 -19.30 15.50
N GLY A 485 5.29 -19.32 14.36
CA GLY A 485 5.42 -20.45 13.43
C GLY A 485 5.05 -20.21 11.98
N GLN A 486 4.73 -18.99 11.56
CA GLN A 486 4.40 -18.70 10.16
C GLN A 486 5.22 -17.57 9.55
N ALA A 487 5.52 -16.51 10.31
CA ALA A 487 6.21 -15.34 9.79
C ALA A 487 7.68 -15.64 9.47
N THR A 488 8.10 -15.37 8.23
CA THR A 488 9.50 -15.56 7.80
C THR A 488 10.31 -14.29 7.79
N SER A 489 9.67 -13.12 7.71
CA SER A 489 10.36 -11.82 7.75
C SER A 489 10.28 -11.16 9.12
N THR A 490 11.39 -10.54 9.54
CA THR A 490 11.46 -9.81 10.81
C THR A 490 10.43 -8.67 10.88
N GLY A 491 10.15 -8.00 9.76
CA GLY A 491 9.14 -6.94 9.68
C GLY A 491 7.72 -7.45 9.92
N LEU A 492 7.36 -8.61 9.34
CA LEU A 492 6.05 -9.20 9.58
C LEU A 492 5.90 -9.75 11.00
N VAL A 493 6.94 -10.41 11.53
CA VAL A 493 6.99 -10.84 12.95
C VAL A 493 6.72 -9.62 13.85
N ARG A 494 7.42 -8.52 13.56
CA ARG A 494 7.30 -7.28 14.31
C ARG A 494 5.88 -6.72 14.26
N ALA A 495 5.27 -6.60 13.08
CA ALA A 495 3.88 -6.16 12.94
C ALA A 495 2.91 -7.07 13.73
N GLY A 496 3.13 -8.39 13.70
CA GLY A 496 2.34 -9.34 14.48
C GLY A 496 2.45 -9.13 16.00
N VAL A 497 3.64 -8.80 16.50
CA VAL A 497 3.88 -8.47 17.92
C VAL A 497 3.20 -7.16 18.31
N GLU A 498 3.30 -6.11 17.49
CA GLU A 498 2.66 -4.82 17.73
C GLU A 498 1.14 -4.95 17.82
N TRP A 499 0.52 -5.61 16.83
CA TRP A 499 -0.91 -5.88 16.87
C TRP A 499 -1.31 -6.77 18.05
N GLY A 500 -0.46 -7.73 18.43
CA GLY A 500 -0.68 -8.56 19.61
C GLY A 500 -0.66 -7.74 20.91
N ALA A 501 0.28 -6.81 21.04
CA ALA A 501 0.35 -5.90 22.17
C ALA A 501 -0.88 -4.98 22.23
N GLU A 502 -1.35 -4.45 21.09
CA GLU A 502 -2.59 -3.66 21.03
C GLU A 502 -3.83 -4.47 21.44
N CYS A 503 -3.91 -5.77 21.11
CA CYS A 503 -4.99 -6.64 21.60
C CYS A 503 -4.98 -6.71 23.13
N LEU A 504 -3.81 -6.89 23.74
CA LEU A 504 -3.66 -6.97 25.20
C LEU A 504 -4.00 -5.64 25.87
N VAL A 505 -3.60 -4.51 25.29
CA VAL A 505 -3.98 -3.17 25.76
C VAL A 505 -5.49 -2.97 25.71
N ALA A 506 -6.16 -3.41 24.64
CA ALA A 506 -7.62 -3.33 24.53
C ALA A 506 -8.35 -4.13 25.62
N GLU A 507 -7.75 -5.25 26.06
CA GLU A 507 -8.20 -6.08 27.18
C GLU A 507 -7.69 -5.58 28.56
N LYS A 508 -6.99 -4.44 28.60
CA LYS A 508 -6.38 -3.84 29.81
C LYS A 508 -5.30 -4.71 30.47
N GLU A 509 -4.69 -5.63 29.73
CA GLU A 509 -3.55 -6.45 30.17
C GLU A 509 -2.20 -5.74 29.92
N TYR A 510 -2.03 -4.53 30.47
CA TYR A 510 -0.87 -3.67 30.19
C TYR A 510 0.48 -4.35 30.47
N ALA A 511 0.61 -5.09 31.57
CA ALA A 511 1.86 -5.78 31.91
C ALA A 511 2.26 -6.84 30.85
N ALA A 512 1.28 -7.56 30.30
CA ALA A 512 1.51 -8.52 29.24
C ALA A 512 1.86 -7.83 27.92
N ALA A 513 1.17 -6.73 27.60
CA ALA A 513 1.45 -5.92 26.41
C ALA A 513 2.88 -5.36 26.42
N ILE A 514 3.32 -4.80 27.55
CA ILE A 514 4.69 -4.29 27.73
C ILE A 514 5.71 -5.40 27.54
N LYS A 515 5.50 -6.56 28.19
CA LYS A 515 6.40 -7.71 28.07
C LYS A 515 6.51 -8.16 26.61
N LEU A 516 5.39 -8.25 25.91
CA LEU A 516 5.35 -8.66 24.52
C LEU A 516 6.08 -7.65 23.61
N LEU A 517 5.84 -6.34 23.80
CA LEU A 517 6.48 -5.30 22.99
C LEU A 517 7.99 -5.20 23.26
N LYS A 518 8.46 -5.39 24.50
CA LYS A 518 9.89 -5.49 24.84
C LYS A 518 10.60 -6.68 24.16
N GLN A 519 9.85 -7.73 23.82
CA GLN A 519 10.35 -8.91 23.10
C GLN A 519 10.27 -8.77 21.58
N ALA A 520 9.66 -7.71 21.07
CA ALA A 520 9.55 -7.47 19.65
C ALA A 520 10.95 -7.36 19.02
N PRO A 521 11.15 -7.88 17.79
CA PRO A 521 12.36 -7.59 17.04
C PRO A 521 12.59 -6.08 16.96
N LYS A 522 13.86 -5.65 16.98
CA LYS A 522 14.20 -4.24 16.81
C LYS A 522 13.66 -3.76 15.46
N GLY A 523 12.72 -2.82 15.50
CA GLY A 523 12.11 -2.21 14.32
C GLY A 523 12.71 -0.84 13.99
N LEU A 524 12.06 -0.15 13.05
CA LEU A 524 12.40 1.23 12.66
C LEU A 524 11.74 2.29 13.54
N GLU A 525 10.90 1.87 14.49
CA GLU A 525 10.15 2.76 15.39
C GLU A 525 10.53 2.54 16.87
N PRO A 526 11.83 2.41 17.25
CA PRO A 526 12.19 2.09 18.64
C PRO A 526 11.75 3.16 19.64
N ARG A 527 11.65 4.43 19.20
CA ARG A 527 11.11 5.51 20.03
C ARG A 527 9.63 5.33 20.31
N ARG A 528 8.83 4.94 19.32
CA ARG A 528 7.38 4.69 19.48
C ARG A 528 7.16 3.65 20.58
N ASP A 529 7.89 2.53 20.52
CA ASP A 529 7.75 1.46 21.52
C ASP A 529 8.06 1.92 22.92
N ALA A 530 9.17 2.63 23.09
CA ALA A 530 9.60 3.12 24.39
C ALA A 530 8.55 4.08 24.97
N LEU A 531 7.95 4.94 24.14
CA LEU A 531 6.88 5.84 24.55
C LEU A 531 5.59 5.09 24.91
N LEU A 532 5.20 4.07 24.13
CA LEU A 532 4.05 3.22 24.43
C LEU A 532 4.26 2.44 25.73
N ILE A 533 5.44 1.85 25.94
CA ILE A 533 5.81 1.14 27.16
C ILE A 533 5.70 2.06 28.38
N GLN A 534 6.33 3.24 28.34
CA GLN A 534 6.26 4.21 29.45
C GLN A 534 4.82 4.61 29.78
N ARG A 535 3.97 4.74 28.76
CA ARG A 535 2.56 5.11 28.94
C ARG A 535 1.77 3.94 29.54
N TRP A 536 1.95 2.73 29.05
CA TRP A 536 1.26 1.54 29.57
C TRP A 536 1.74 1.17 30.99
N GLU A 537 2.99 1.44 31.35
CA GLU A 537 3.50 1.27 32.72
C GLU A 537 2.74 2.17 33.70
N LYS A 538 2.55 3.45 33.34
CA LYS A 538 1.75 4.40 34.13
C LYS A 538 0.31 3.93 34.28
N MET A 539 -0.31 3.47 33.20
CA MET A 539 -1.71 3.01 33.22
C MET A 539 -1.93 1.72 34.00
N GLY A 540 -0.98 0.77 33.92
CA GLY A 540 -1.07 -0.50 34.65
C GLY A 540 -0.74 -0.39 36.14
N GLY A 541 -0.30 0.80 36.62
CA GLY A 541 0.27 0.95 37.96
C GLY A 541 1.55 0.12 38.15
N VAL A 542 2.16 -0.34 37.06
CA VAL A 542 3.37 -1.15 37.09
C VAL A 542 4.51 -0.18 37.33
N LYS A 543 5.06 -0.17 38.56
CA LYS A 543 6.30 0.57 38.82
C LYS A 543 7.35 0.06 37.84
N ALA A 544 7.96 0.96 37.07
CA ALA A 544 9.07 0.64 36.20
C ALA A 544 10.10 -0.16 37.01
N THR A 545 10.20 -1.46 36.74
CA THR A 545 11.30 -2.26 37.27
C THR A 545 12.53 -1.64 36.63
N PRO A 546 13.50 -1.09 37.40
CA PRO A 546 14.73 -0.59 36.80
C PRO A 546 15.27 -1.71 35.94
N ASP A 547 15.39 -1.49 34.63
CA ASP A 547 16.02 -2.47 33.75
C ASP A 547 17.34 -2.79 34.43
N ALA A 548 17.47 -4.05 34.88
CA ALA A 548 18.64 -4.47 35.62
C ALA A 548 19.82 -4.10 34.73
N ALA A 549 20.63 -3.12 35.18
CA ALA A 549 21.79 -2.65 34.45
C ALA A 549 22.52 -3.91 33.96
N PRO A 550 22.86 -4.01 32.66
CA PRO A 550 23.47 -5.21 32.11
C PRO A 550 24.58 -5.60 33.07
N GLU A 551 24.38 -6.73 33.74
CA GLU A 551 25.18 -7.13 34.88
C GLU A 551 26.61 -7.11 34.36
N LYS A 552 27.40 -6.12 34.82
CA LYS A 552 28.81 -6.02 34.45
C LYS A 552 29.38 -7.36 34.83
N THR A 553 29.59 -8.21 33.84
CA THR A 553 30.20 -9.51 34.02
C THR A 553 31.65 -9.17 34.34
N THR A 554 31.92 -8.88 35.61
CA THR A 554 33.25 -8.94 36.15
C THR A 554 33.64 -10.40 36.06
N GLU A 555 34.23 -10.78 34.91
CA GLU A 555 35.15 -11.90 34.88
C GLU A 555 36.18 -11.65 35.98
N LYS A 556 36.01 -12.36 37.09
CA LYS A 556 37.12 -12.57 38.01
C LYS A 556 38.20 -13.30 37.23
N PRO A 557 39.46 -12.84 37.26
CA PRO A 557 40.58 -13.62 36.76
C PRO A 557 40.54 -15.00 37.44
N VAL A 558 40.42 -16.06 36.64
CA VAL A 558 40.54 -17.42 37.12
C VAL A 558 42.02 -17.63 37.47
N GLU A 559 42.29 -17.69 38.76
CA GLU A 559 43.58 -18.10 39.30
C GLU A 559 43.80 -19.60 38.99
N PRO A 560 44.94 -20.00 38.39
CA PRO A 560 45.16 -21.38 37.97
C PRO A 560 45.32 -22.28 39.19
N LYS A 561 44.48 -23.32 39.28
CA LYS A 561 44.56 -24.34 40.32
C LYS A 561 45.56 -25.45 39.92
N PRO A 562 46.34 -26.02 40.85
CA PRO A 562 47.43 -26.94 40.52
C PRO A 562 46.93 -28.30 40.03
N GLU A 563 47.65 -28.81 39.03
CA GLU A 563 47.50 -30.11 38.42
C GLU A 563 47.99 -31.21 39.37
N THR A 564 47.07 -32.11 39.78
CA THR A 564 47.41 -33.37 40.45
C THR A 564 47.15 -34.55 39.52
N ALA A 565 48.19 -35.37 39.35
CA ALA A 565 48.24 -36.52 38.46
C ALA A 565 47.20 -37.60 38.80
N PRO A 566 46.63 -38.31 37.80
CA PRO A 566 45.81 -39.49 38.02
C PRO A 566 46.65 -40.77 38.16
N PRO A 567 46.19 -41.74 38.97
CA PRO A 567 46.79 -43.07 39.05
C PRO A 567 46.29 -43.98 37.92
N ALA A 568 47.18 -44.88 37.49
CA ALA A 568 46.95 -45.88 36.45
C ALA A 568 46.10 -47.06 36.92
N GLU A 569 45.18 -47.54 36.08
CA GLU A 569 44.66 -48.91 36.19
C GLU A 569 44.22 -49.50 34.84
N LYS A 570 44.21 -50.83 34.82
CA LYS A 570 44.57 -51.75 33.72
C LYS A 570 43.46 -52.02 32.69
N MET A 571 43.91 -52.25 31.45
CA MET A 571 43.16 -52.85 30.34
C MET A 571 42.94 -54.36 30.51
N PRO A 572 41.88 -54.92 29.90
CA PRO A 572 41.90 -56.24 29.29
C PRO A 572 41.78 -56.20 27.76
N ALA A 573 42.24 -57.29 27.16
CA ALA A 573 42.58 -57.52 25.75
C ALA A 573 41.36 -57.80 24.82
N PRO A 574 41.56 -57.84 23.48
CA PRO A 574 40.51 -57.77 22.46
C PRO A 574 40.11 -59.14 21.89
N THR A 575 38.98 -59.17 21.19
CA THR A 575 38.58 -60.29 20.32
C THR A 575 38.10 -59.73 18.97
N GLU A 576 38.75 -60.16 17.89
CA GLU A 576 38.33 -60.05 16.48
C GLU A 576 37.05 -60.92 16.22
N PRO A 577 36.40 -61.01 15.01
CA PRO A 577 36.90 -60.61 13.69
C PRO A 577 35.87 -60.19 12.59
N LYS A 578 36.42 -59.99 11.39
CA LYS A 578 35.93 -60.29 10.02
C LYS A 578 35.32 -59.19 9.13
N THR A 579 36.09 -59.02 8.05
CA THR A 579 35.96 -58.36 6.75
C THR A 579 34.79 -58.83 5.87
N SER A 580 34.32 -57.94 4.99
CA SER A 580 34.12 -58.26 3.58
C SER A 580 34.25 -57.02 2.70
N GLU A 581 35.09 -57.15 1.67
CA GLU A 581 35.41 -56.19 0.62
C GLU A 581 34.27 -56.01 -0.38
N LYS A 582 34.20 -54.82 -1.01
CA LYS A 582 33.94 -54.76 -2.46
C LYS A 582 34.59 -53.54 -3.14
N LYS A 583 35.41 -53.89 -4.11
CA LYS A 583 36.29 -53.15 -5.03
C LYS A 583 35.56 -52.15 -5.94
N PRO A 584 36.12 -50.96 -6.28
CA PRO A 584 35.74 -50.20 -7.46
C PRO A 584 36.59 -50.61 -8.67
N ALA A 585 35.95 -50.81 -9.81
CA ALA A 585 36.60 -51.03 -11.09
C ALA A 585 36.87 -49.69 -11.79
N GLU A 586 38.11 -49.56 -12.20
CA GLU A 586 38.75 -48.57 -13.07
C GLU A 586 38.25 -48.70 -14.52
N MET A 587 38.09 -47.59 -15.24
CA MET A 587 38.18 -47.48 -16.72
C MET A 587 38.19 -45.99 -17.16
N PRO A 588 38.66 -45.66 -18.39
CA PRO A 588 39.75 -44.72 -18.57
C PRO A 588 39.37 -43.39 -19.26
N ALA A 589 40.34 -42.49 -19.29
CA ALA A 589 40.32 -41.23 -20.02
C ALA A 589 40.34 -41.42 -21.54
N GLU A 590 39.49 -40.67 -22.24
CA GLU A 590 39.65 -40.35 -23.66
C GLU A 590 39.24 -38.89 -23.92
N LYS A 591 40.01 -38.21 -24.76
CA LYS A 591 39.96 -36.79 -25.12
C LYS A 591 39.88 -36.72 -26.67
N PRO A 592 39.72 -35.55 -27.29
CA PRO A 592 38.50 -34.77 -27.56
C PRO A 592 38.15 -34.72 -29.07
N ALA A 593 36.91 -34.36 -29.44
CA ALA A 593 36.58 -33.56 -30.64
C ALA A 593 35.06 -33.48 -30.84
N ALA A 594 34.49 -32.27 -30.87
CA ALA A 594 33.42 -31.91 -31.81
C ALA A 594 33.11 -30.41 -31.72
N THR A 595 33.26 -29.76 -32.86
CA THR A 595 32.89 -28.41 -33.26
C THR A 595 31.43 -28.05 -32.92
N PRO A 596 31.11 -26.81 -32.50
CA PRO A 596 29.72 -26.37 -32.46
C PRO A 596 29.22 -26.03 -33.86
N MET A 597 28.09 -26.62 -34.24
CA MET A 597 27.36 -26.33 -35.46
C MET A 597 26.79 -24.90 -35.44
N THR A 598 27.08 -24.16 -36.49
CA THR A 598 26.43 -22.92 -36.91
C THR A 598 24.94 -23.18 -37.21
N PRO A 599 23.99 -22.36 -36.72
CA PRO A 599 22.65 -22.32 -37.27
C PRO A 599 22.63 -21.52 -38.58
N ALA A 600 21.96 -22.06 -39.59
CA ALA A 600 21.64 -21.40 -40.85
C ALA A 600 20.67 -20.21 -40.64
N PRO A 601 20.64 -19.22 -41.56
CA PRO A 601 20.01 -17.93 -41.33
C PRO A 601 18.49 -17.99 -41.47
N ALA A 602 17.79 -17.35 -40.53
CA ALA A 602 16.39 -16.98 -40.68
C ALA A 602 16.28 -15.79 -41.66
N GLY A 603 15.25 -15.86 -42.50
CA GLY A 603 15.05 -15.03 -43.67
C GLY A 603 14.91 -13.54 -43.43
N GLU A 604 15.11 -12.82 -44.54
CA GLU A 604 15.01 -11.38 -44.74
C GLU A 604 13.71 -10.81 -44.17
N SER A 605 13.88 -9.83 -43.27
CA SER A 605 12.83 -8.88 -42.88
C SER A 605 12.96 -7.64 -43.76
N PRO A 606 11.85 -7.04 -44.26
CA PRO A 606 11.92 -5.92 -45.18
C PRO A 606 12.50 -4.67 -44.50
N ALA A 607 13.33 -3.96 -45.25
CA ALA A 607 14.11 -2.80 -44.84
C ALA A 607 13.28 -1.73 -44.11
N GLN A 608 13.74 -1.36 -42.92
CA GLN A 608 13.36 -0.12 -42.24
C GLN A 608 13.87 1.08 -43.04
N PRO A 609 13.04 2.14 -43.26
CA PRO A 609 13.53 3.39 -43.82
C PRO A 609 14.50 4.08 -42.84
N PRO A 610 15.49 4.85 -43.34
CA PRO A 610 16.49 5.50 -42.50
C PRO A 610 15.83 6.53 -41.58
N SER A 611 16.20 6.46 -40.29
CA SER A 611 15.88 7.50 -39.31
C SER A 611 16.51 8.84 -39.72
N PRO A 612 15.81 9.97 -39.56
CA PRO A 612 16.36 11.29 -39.87
C PRO A 612 17.50 11.63 -38.91
N GLU A 613 18.60 12.16 -39.47
CA GLU A 613 19.72 12.74 -38.73
C GLU A 613 19.21 13.87 -37.82
N LEU A 614 19.53 13.75 -36.52
CA LEU A 614 19.35 14.83 -35.56
C LEU A 614 20.35 15.96 -35.87
N PRO A 615 19.93 17.23 -35.91
CA PRO A 615 20.83 18.34 -36.13
C PRO A 615 21.81 18.50 -34.96
N GLU A 616 23.07 18.80 -35.29
CA GLU A 616 24.12 19.09 -34.32
C GLU A 616 23.73 20.24 -33.35
N PRO A 617 24.19 20.19 -32.09
CA PRO A 617 23.87 21.19 -31.10
C PRO A 617 24.51 22.54 -31.47
N VAL A 618 23.66 23.56 -31.60
CA VAL A 618 24.07 24.96 -31.75
C VAL A 618 24.80 25.39 -30.47
N LYS A 619 26.05 25.85 -30.62
CA LYS A 619 26.82 26.49 -29.53
C LYS A 619 26.11 27.75 -29.05
N GLU A 620 25.66 27.73 -27.80
CA GLU A 620 25.22 28.92 -27.07
C GLU A 620 26.37 29.95 -26.94
N PRO A 621 26.11 31.25 -27.18
CA PRO A 621 27.08 32.31 -26.91
C PRO A 621 27.16 32.57 -25.39
N ALA A 622 28.39 32.76 -24.92
CA ALA A 622 28.71 33.03 -23.51
C ALA A 622 27.95 34.26 -22.98
N ALA A 623 27.29 34.07 -21.82
CA ALA A 623 26.60 35.12 -21.09
C ALA A 623 27.58 36.19 -20.59
N ALA A 624 27.22 37.46 -20.81
CA ALA A 624 27.91 38.62 -20.28
C ALA A 624 27.66 38.76 -18.75
N PRO A 625 28.62 39.28 -17.97
CA PRO A 625 28.47 39.46 -16.53
C PRO A 625 27.51 40.61 -16.20
N ALA A 626 26.61 40.37 -15.24
CA ALA A 626 25.68 41.35 -14.70
C ALA A 626 26.40 42.41 -13.83
N PRO A 627 25.91 43.67 -13.79
CA PRO A 627 26.52 44.73 -13.00
C PRO A 627 26.14 44.61 -11.52
N ALA A 628 27.08 45.02 -10.66
CA ALA A 628 26.94 45.03 -9.21
C ALA A 628 25.93 46.07 -8.73
N LEU A 629 25.06 45.65 -7.80
CA LEU A 629 24.39 46.48 -6.81
C LEU A 629 24.52 45.83 -5.44
#